data_AF-A0A7J5YCF9-F1
#
_entry.id   AF-A0A7J5YCF9-F1
#
_cell.length_a   1.000
_cell.length_b   1.000
_cell.length_c   1.000
_cell.angle_alpha   90.00
_cell.angle_beta   90.00
_cell.angle_gamma   90.00
#
_symmetry.space_group_name_H-M   'P 1'
#
loop_
_entity.id
_entity.type
_entity.pdbx_description
1 polymer ?
#
loop_
_entity_poly.entity_id
_entity_poly.type
_entity_poly.pdbx_seq_one_letter_code
_entity_poly.pdbx_strand_id
1 'polypeptide(L)'
;MSMTGYSVMQPKSMNPARIIILNYIAQKLHEEEALDSFFGVSLADRSAMDAPVSQNEIENTIMKMASGKTPGDDGFGTEFYKCFKEQLSPYYCCYSMKY
;
A
#
# COMPACT_ATOMS: atom_id res chain seq x y z
N MET A 1 33.16 26.54 13.10
CA MET A 1 32.06 26.17 12.18
C MET A 1 30.98 25.51 13.03
N SER A 2 29.78 26.08 13.03
CA SER A 2 28.72 25.82 14.02
C SER A 2 28.06 24.46 13.83
N MET A 3 27.91 23.74 14.94
CA MET A 3 27.04 22.57 15.07
C MET A 3 25.58 23.02 14.99
N THR A 4 24.86 22.55 13.98
CA THR A 4 23.43 22.80 13.82
C THR A 4 22.68 22.11 14.95
N GLY A 5 22.01 22.92 15.77
CA GLY A 5 21.31 22.47 16.96
C GLY A 5 20.05 21.66 16.64
N TYR A 6 20.03 20.42 17.12
CA TYR A 6 18.82 19.80 17.62
C TYR A 6 19.03 19.57 19.11
N SER A 7 18.47 20.46 19.93
CA SER A 7 18.44 20.26 21.38
C SER A 7 17.46 19.11 21.64
N VAL A 8 17.99 17.95 22.04
CA VAL A 8 17.20 16.83 22.54
C VAL A 8 16.47 17.34 23.79
N MET A 9 15.19 17.68 23.65
CA MET A 9 14.31 18.06 24.74
C MET A 9 14.34 16.96 25.80
N GLN A 10 14.76 17.30 27.03
CA GLN A 10 14.90 16.30 28.09
C GLN A 10 13.52 15.76 28.52
N PRO A 11 13.36 14.44 28.69
CA PRO A 11 12.06 13.78 28.94
C PRO A 11 11.42 14.11 30.30
N LYS A 12 12.05 14.94 31.14
CA LYS A 12 11.66 15.19 32.54
C LYS A 12 10.44 16.11 32.72
N SER A 13 9.96 16.77 31.67
CA SER A 13 8.80 17.68 31.73
C SER A 13 7.52 17.12 31.10
N MET A 14 7.55 15.89 30.57
CA MET A 14 6.45 15.32 29.82
C MET A 14 5.59 14.38 30.68
N ASN A 15 4.27 14.48 30.55
CA ASN A 15 3.33 13.62 31.28
C ASN A 15 3.66 12.13 31.03
N PRO A 16 3.71 11.27 32.07
CA PRO A 16 4.03 9.84 31.93
C PRO A 16 3.13 9.12 30.91
N ALA A 17 1.86 9.53 30.76
CA ALA A 17 0.97 8.98 29.74
C ALA A 17 1.44 9.30 28.31
N ARG A 18 2.01 10.50 28.07
CA ARG A 18 2.61 10.86 26.77
C ARG A 18 3.85 10.01 26.47
N ILE A 19 4.67 9.71 27.48
CA ILE A 19 5.86 8.88 27.31
C ILE A 19 5.48 7.45 26.92
N ILE A 20 4.47 6.87 27.59
CA ILE A 20 3.97 5.53 27.28
C ILE A 20 3.45 5.45 25.83
N ILE A 21 2.63 6.43 25.43
CA ILE A 21 2.08 6.47 24.06
C ILE A 21 3.19 6.60 23.01
N LEU A 22 4.18 7.46 23.24
CA LEU A 22 5.28 7.65 22.29
C LEU A 22 6.16 6.40 22.15
N ASN A 23 6.43 5.68 23.24
CA ASN A 23 7.18 4.42 23.18
C ASN A 23 6.43 3.33 22.42
N TYR A 24 5.11 3.23 22.61
CA TYR A 24 4.27 2.30 21.85
C TYR A 24 4.31 2.61 20.35
N ILE A 25 4.18 3.89 19.97
CA ILE A 25 4.26 4.33 18.57
C ILE A 25 5.63 3.98 17.99
N ALA A 26 6.73 4.24 18.71
CA ALA A 26 8.07 3.90 18.26
C ALA A 26 8.26 2.39 18.04
N GLN A 27 7.79 1.56 18.98
CA GLN A 27 7.84 0.10 18.84
C GLN A 27 7.06 -0.38 17.62
N LYS A 28 5.86 0.14 17.39
CA LYS A 28 5.02 -0.23 16.25
C LYS A 28 5.62 0.20 14.90
N LEU A 29 6.26 1.37 14.84
CA LEU A 29 6.98 1.83 13.65
C LEU A 29 8.17 0.92 13.34
N HIS A 30 8.92 0.47 14.34
CA HIS A 30 10.03 -0.47 14.15
C HIS A 30 9.58 -1.84 13.61
N GLU A 31 8.40 -2.33 13.99
CA GLU A 31 7.85 -3.59 13.47
C GLU A 31 7.49 -3.48 11.99
N GLU A 32 6.88 -2.38 11.57
CA GLU A 32 6.52 -2.11 10.18
C GLU A 32 7.76 -2.01 9.27
N GLU A 33 8.80 -1.30 9.73
CA GLU A 33 10.09 -1.23 9.01
C GLU A 33 10.79 -2.59 8.93
N ALA A 34 10.70 -3.41 9.99
CA ALA A 34 11.24 -4.77 9.99
C ALA A 34 10.48 -5.69 9.02
N LEU A 35 9.15 -5.50 8.89
CA LEU A 35 8.30 -6.26 7.98
C LEU A 35 8.60 -5.91 6.52
N ASP A 36 8.73 -4.62 6.20
CA ASP A 36 9.14 -4.16 4.88
C ASP A 36 10.51 -4.73 4.50
N SER A 37 11.46 -4.70 5.44
CA SER A 37 12.78 -5.29 5.21
C SER A 37 12.72 -6.80 5.00
N PHE A 38 11.80 -7.52 5.66
CA PHE A 38 11.61 -8.96 5.47
C PHE A 38 11.05 -9.30 4.09
N PHE A 39 10.05 -8.56 3.61
CA PHE A 39 9.48 -8.74 2.28
C PHE A 39 10.32 -8.09 1.16
N GLY A 40 11.36 -7.35 1.52
CA GLY A 40 12.20 -6.62 0.57
C GLY A 40 11.49 -5.44 -0.09
N VAL A 41 10.48 -4.88 0.57
CA VAL A 41 9.70 -3.73 0.09
C VAL A 41 10.48 -2.46 0.36
N SER A 42 10.75 -1.67 -0.69
CA SER A 42 11.38 -0.36 -0.50
C SER A 42 10.34 0.68 -0.05
N LEU A 43 10.78 1.77 0.57
CA LEU A 43 9.88 2.88 0.94
C LEU A 43 9.10 3.46 -0.25
N ALA A 44 9.71 3.43 -1.44
CA ALA A 44 9.07 3.88 -2.68
C ALA A 44 7.97 2.91 -3.12
N ASP A 45 8.21 1.60 -3.02
CA ASP A 45 7.22 0.57 -3.34
C ASP A 45 6.05 0.60 -2.36
N ARG A 46 6.33 0.81 -1.06
CA ARG A 46 5.30 0.99 -0.04
C ARG A 46 4.37 2.16 -0.36
N SER A 47 4.95 3.30 -0.70
CA SER A 47 4.17 4.49 -1.09
C SER A 47 3.33 4.24 -2.35
N ALA A 48 3.82 3.42 -3.29
CA ALA A 48 3.07 3.04 -4.48
C ALA A 48 1.94 2.04 -4.17
N MET A 49 2.14 1.12 -3.23
CA MET A 49 1.15 0.15 -2.76
C MET A 49 0.03 0.79 -1.94
N ASP A 50 0.35 1.84 -1.17
CA ASP A 50 -0.62 2.61 -0.38
C ASP A 50 -1.48 3.55 -1.26
N ALA A 51 -1.09 3.76 -2.52
CA ALA A 51 -1.85 4.58 -3.44
C ALA A 51 -3.13 3.86 -3.91
N PRO A 52 -4.25 4.58 -4.12
CA PRO A 52 -5.46 3.98 -4.68
C PRO A 52 -5.19 3.37 -6.07
N VAL A 53 -5.73 2.17 -6.31
CA VAL A 53 -5.63 1.50 -7.61
C VAL A 53 -6.27 2.38 -8.69
N SER A 54 -5.52 2.61 -9.77
CA SER A 54 -6.01 3.46 -10.86
C SER A 54 -6.80 2.67 -11.90
N GLN A 55 -7.74 3.33 -12.57
CA GLN A 55 -8.50 2.69 -13.65
C GLN A 55 -7.59 2.21 -14.79
N ASN A 56 -6.59 3.02 -15.15
CA ASN A 56 -5.63 2.70 -16.19
C ASN A 56 -4.77 1.47 -15.83
N GLU A 57 -4.44 1.29 -14.56
CA GLU A 57 -3.72 0.10 -14.08
C GLU A 57 -4.55 -1.18 -14.30
N ILE A 58 -5.84 -1.14 -13.98
CA ILE A 58 -6.76 -2.26 -14.18
C ILE A 58 -6.88 -2.60 -15.67
N GLU A 59 -7.14 -1.61 -16.52
CA GLU A 59 -7.29 -1.82 -17.96
C GLU A 59 -6.02 -2.41 -18.59
N ASN A 60 -4.86 -1.86 -18.24
CA ASN A 60 -3.57 -2.36 -18.74
C ASN A 60 -3.29 -3.78 -18.24
N THR A 61 -3.67 -4.09 -17.00
CA THR A 61 -3.49 -5.43 -16.43
C THR A 61 -4.37 -6.44 -17.15
N ILE A 62 -5.65 -6.13 -17.39
CA ILE A 62 -6.57 -6.97 -18.16
C ILE A 62 -6.02 -7.22 -19.57
N MET A 63 -5.49 -6.19 -20.23
CA MET A 63 -4.93 -6.32 -21.57
C MET A 63 -3.70 -7.23 -21.62
N LYS A 64 -2.88 -7.24 -20.56
CA LYS A 64 -1.68 -8.08 -20.45
C LYS A 64 -1.99 -9.54 -20.08
N MET A 65 -3.23 -9.88 -19.74
CA MET A 65 -3.61 -11.26 -19.43
C MET A 65 -3.39 -12.16 -20.65
N ALA A 66 -2.79 -13.33 -20.42
CA ALA A 66 -2.60 -14.34 -21.45
C ALA A 66 -3.93 -14.95 -21.90
N SER A 67 -4.11 -15.05 -23.21
CA SER A 67 -5.29 -15.64 -23.86
C SER A 67 -5.17 -17.17 -23.93
N GLY A 68 -6.31 -17.85 -24.12
CA GLY A 68 -6.37 -19.31 -24.27
C GLY A 68 -6.19 -20.10 -22.97
N LYS A 69 -6.23 -19.44 -21.80
CA LYS A 69 -6.32 -20.12 -20.51
C LYS A 69 -7.73 -20.61 -20.25
N THR A 70 -7.84 -21.72 -19.52
CA THR A 70 -9.12 -22.22 -19.02
C THR A 70 -9.77 -21.16 -18.12
N PRO A 71 -11.08 -20.88 -18.27
CA PRO A 71 -11.82 -20.00 -17.35
C PRO A 71 -11.67 -20.43 -15.89
N GLY A 72 -11.77 -19.47 -14.97
CA GLY A 72 -11.80 -19.75 -13.54
C GLY A 72 -13.17 -20.25 -13.08
N ASP A 73 -13.35 -20.30 -11.77
CA ASP A 73 -14.62 -20.70 -11.13
C ASP A 73 -15.78 -19.72 -11.42
N ASP A 74 -15.47 -18.54 -11.99
CA ASP A 74 -16.41 -17.55 -12.50
C ASP A 74 -17.01 -17.91 -13.88
N GLY A 75 -16.42 -18.88 -14.59
CA GLY A 75 -16.81 -19.29 -15.93
C GLY A 75 -16.45 -18.31 -17.06
N PHE A 76 -15.76 -17.20 -16.78
CA PHE A 76 -15.41 -16.20 -17.79
C PHE A 76 -13.96 -16.36 -18.26
N GLY A 77 -13.76 -16.43 -19.58
CA GLY A 77 -12.43 -16.48 -20.17
C GLY A 77 -11.77 -15.10 -20.27
N THR A 78 -10.45 -15.07 -20.51
CA THR A 78 -9.68 -13.82 -20.70
C THR A 78 -10.30 -12.87 -21.74
N GLU A 79 -10.90 -13.40 -22.80
CA GLU A 79 -11.51 -12.59 -23.87
C GLU A 79 -12.71 -11.77 -23.39
N PHE A 80 -13.47 -12.29 -22.42
CA PHE A 80 -14.56 -11.55 -21.78
C PHE A 80 -14.00 -10.31 -21.09
N TYR A 81 -12.98 -10.50 -20.24
CA TYR A 81 -12.34 -9.40 -19.50
C TYR A 81 -11.77 -8.34 -20.45
N LYS A 82 -11.06 -8.75 -21.51
CA LYS A 82 -10.50 -7.83 -22.52
C LYS A 82 -11.58 -7.04 -23.25
N CYS A 83 -12.71 -7.68 -23.56
CA CYS A 83 -13.85 -7.06 -24.23
C CYS A 83 -14.54 -6.02 -23.34
N PHE A 84 -14.78 -6.34 -22.08
CA PHE A 84 -15.56 -5.50 -21.16
C PHE A 84 -14.72 -4.62 -20.22
N LYS A 85 -13.40 -4.54 -20.42
CA LYS A 85 -12.48 -3.79 -19.53
C LYS A 85 -12.96 -2.37 -19.21
N GLU A 86 -13.43 -1.60 -20.18
CA GLU A 86 -13.89 -0.21 -19.98
C GLU A 86 -15.12 -0.13 -19.07
N GLN A 87 -15.98 -1.15 -19.13
CA GLN A 87 -17.16 -1.23 -18.28
C GLN A 87 -16.82 -1.77 -16.89
N LEU A 88 -15.85 -2.68 -16.79
CA LEU A 88 -15.46 -3.33 -15.54
C LEU A 88 -14.55 -2.46 -14.66
N SER A 89 -13.62 -1.71 -15.25
CA SER A 89 -12.60 -0.97 -14.52
C SER A 89 -13.15 0.03 -13.49
N PRO A 90 -14.24 0.79 -13.75
CA PRO A 90 -14.84 1.66 -12.75
C PRO A 90 -15.33 0.91 -11.50
N TYR A 91 -15.86 -0.31 -11.67
CA TYR A 91 -16.35 -1.12 -10.54
C TYR A 91 -15.20 -1.63 -9.67
N TYR A 92 -14.11 -2.07 -10.29
CA TYR A 92 -12.93 -2.55 -9.57
C TYR A 92 -12.18 -1.42 -8.85
N CYS A 93 -12.09 -0.23 -9.46
CA CYS A 93 -11.51 0.96 -8.83
C CYS A 93 -12.29 1.39 -7.57
N CYS A 94 -13.63 1.39 -7.64
CA CYS A 94 -14.49 1.80 -6.53
C CYS A 94 -14.47 0.80 -5.36
N TYR A 95 -14.28 -0.49 -5.62
CA TYR A 95 -14.21 -1.52 -4.57
C TYR A 95 -13.02 -1.34 -3.63
N SER A 96 -11.91 -0.76 -4.14
CA SER A 96 -10.70 -0.50 -3.37
C SER A 96 -10.84 0.62 -2.32
N MET A 97 -11.93 1.40 -2.34
CA MET A 97 -12.17 2.48 -1.36
C MET A 97 -13.04 2.06 -0.17
N LYS A 98 -13.41 0.78 -0.03
CA LYS A 98 -14.35 0.31 0.99
C LYS A 98 -13.71 -0.33 2.24
N TYR A 99 -12.39 -0.44 2.32
CA TYR A 99 -11.67 -1.01 3.46
C TYR A 99 -10.45 -0.19 3.81
#